data_AF-A0A8T9QGL3-F1
#
_entry.id   AF-A0A8T9QGL3-F1
#
_cell.length_a   1.000
_cell.length_b   1.000
_cell.length_c   1.000
_cell.angle_alpha   90.00
_cell.angle_beta   90.00
_cell.angle_gamma   90.00
#
_symmetry.space_group_name_H-M   'P 1'
#
loop_
_entity.id
_entity.type
_entity.pdbx_description
1 polymer ?
#
loop_
_entity_poly.entity_id
_entity_poly.type
_entity_poly.pdbx_seq_one_letter_code
_entity_poly.pdbx_strand_id
1 'polypeptide(L)'
;MHPNVSYPSSSASDLSLSAHYRKMMKAGGQLLEHLENNDPDLSNGGIRERLSTVRAELDRIIKEQLGGKADLHSLADRIFKDGDTALRMIRDQDEAGLRQHTRLLSALETIVRTDGSRPSFMIQNGSVNISSSPVGGWKNSIVASADLLFNAGACVGRIDVPFTVQGFAGTGFLIAENLIVTNRHVLQGLLWKSPTERGNCRQVYG
;
A
#
# COMPACT_ATOMS: atom_id res chain seq x y z
N MET A 1 -45.68 -4.80 -20.62
CA MET A 1 -45.51 -3.68 -19.67
C MET A 1 -44.63 -4.17 -18.53
N HIS A 2 -43.33 -3.89 -18.60
CA HIS A 2 -42.41 -4.17 -17.51
C HIS A 2 -42.23 -2.89 -16.68
N PRO A 3 -42.31 -2.94 -15.34
CA PRO A 3 -42.10 -1.76 -14.51
C PRO A 3 -40.62 -1.37 -14.57
N ASN A 4 -40.40 -0.09 -14.86
CA ASN A 4 -39.09 0.55 -14.86
C ASN A 4 -38.66 0.69 -13.39
N VAL A 5 -37.85 -0.25 -12.90
CA VAL A 5 -37.25 -0.18 -11.56
C VAL A 5 -36.01 0.70 -11.67
N SER A 6 -36.18 1.98 -11.37
CA SER A 6 -35.08 2.93 -11.19
C SER A 6 -34.28 2.52 -9.96
N TYR A 7 -33.10 1.93 -10.16
CA TYR A 7 -32.15 1.72 -9.07
C TYR A 7 -31.58 3.09 -8.65
N PRO A 8 -31.64 3.47 -7.36
CA PRO A 8 -30.87 4.61 -6.89
C PRO A 8 -29.39 4.30 -7.10
N SER A 9 -28.71 5.16 -7.84
CA SER A 9 -27.26 5.17 -7.96
C SER A 9 -26.67 5.52 -6.59
N SER A 10 -26.53 4.54 -5.70
CA SER A 10 -25.68 4.70 -4.52
C SER A 10 -24.24 4.81 -5.02
N SER A 11 -23.73 6.04 -5.09
CA SER A 11 -22.30 6.29 -5.21
C SER A 11 -21.61 5.60 -4.03
N ALA A 12 -21.00 4.45 -4.32
CA ALA A 12 -20.18 3.75 -3.36
C ALA A 12 -19.00 4.67 -2.98
N SER A 13 -19.07 5.23 -1.78
CA SER A 13 -17.99 5.86 -1.00
C SER A 13 -17.17 6.95 -1.71
N ASP A 14 -17.68 8.18 -1.70
CA ASP A 14 -16.82 9.37 -1.86
C ASP A 14 -16.11 9.65 -0.52
N LEU A 15 -15.24 8.70 -0.11
CA LEU A 15 -14.38 8.88 1.05
C LEU A 15 -13.37 9.97 0.70
N SER A 16 -13.40 11.08 1.44
CA SER A 16 -12.38 12.14 1.35
C SER A 16 -10.99 11.50 1.44
N LEU A 17 -10.17 11.68 0.40
CA LEU A 17 -8.79 11.19 0.36
C LEU A 17 -7.98 11.82 1.49
N SER A 18 -8.19 13.11 1.74
CA SER A 18 -7.54 13.83 2.83
C SER A 18 -7.92 13.24 4.19
N ALA A 19 -9.21 12.94 4.41
CA ALA A 19 -9.67 12.28 5.63
C ALA A 19 -9.10 10.86 5.77
N HIS A 20 -9.04 10.11 4.67
CA HIS A 20 -8.45 8.77 4.64
C HIS A 20 -6.99 8.77 5.09
N TYR A 21 -6.14 9.60 4.48
CA TYR A 21 -4.73 9.66 4.84
C TYR A 21 -4.49 10.27 6.22
N ARG A 22 -5.28 11.26 6.66
CA ARG A 22 -5.25 11.74 8.05
C ARG A 22 -5.56 10.61 9.03
N LYS A 23 -6.58 9.79 8.75
CA LYS A 23 -6.91 8.62 9.57
C LYS A 23 -5.78 7.59 9.59
N MET A 24 -5.16 7.32 8.45
CA MET A 24 -4.02 6.39 8.40
C MET A 24 -2.84 6.88 9.23
N MET A 25 -2.52 8.17 9.18
CA MET A 25 -1.44 8.77 9.98
C MET A 25 -1.71 8.76 11.49
N LYS A 26 -2.98 8.74 11.92
CA LYS A 26 -3.36 8.58 13.33
C LYS A 26 -3.13 7.16 13.85
N ALA A 27 -3.33 6.17 12.99
CA ALA A 27 -3.55 4.78 13.41
C ALA A 27 -2.29 4.02 13.84
N GLY A 28 -1.11 4.64 13.89
CA GLY A 28 0.12 3.89 14.12
C GLY A 28 1.11 4.49 15.10
N GLY A 29 0.57 5.01 16.20
CA GLY A 29 1.38 5.23 17.40
C GLY A 29 1.13 4.22 18.51
N GLN A 30 -0.07 3.65 18.64
CA GLN A 30 -0.48 2.97 19.87
C GLN A 30 -1.42 1.79 19.60
N LEU A 31 -1.32 0.79 20.47
CA LEU A 31 -2.32 -0.26 20.71
C LEU A 31 -3.73 0.34 20.64
N LEU A 32 -4.71 -0.44 20.19
CA LEU A 32 -6.14 -0.09 20.00
C LEU A 32 -6.86 0.59 21.20
N GLU A 33 -6.17 0.86 22.31
CA GLU A 33 -6.73 1.33 23.58
C GLU A 33 -6.53 2.82 23.88
N HIS A 34 -5.85 3.62 23.05
CA HIS A 34 -5.67 5.08 23.28
C HIS A 34 -6.09 5.93 22.07
N LEU A 35 -7.36 5.83 21.69
CA LEU A 35 -8.00 6.72 20.71
C LEU A 35 -8.43 8.06 21.32
N GLU A 36 -7.53 8.77 22.01
CA GLU A 36 -7.76 10.17 22.33
C GLU A 36 -7.23 11.07 21.19
N ASN A 37 -8.14 11.45 20.29
CA ASN A 37 -8.27 12.72 19.55
C ASN A 37 -7.05 13.53 19.06
N ASN A 38 -5.84 12.98 18.94
CA ASN A 38 -4.73 13.74 18.37
C ASN A 38 -4.75 13.69 16.84
N ASP A 39 -5.12 14.82 16.22
CA ASP A 39 -4.92 15.02 14.78
C ASP A 39 -3.41 14.94 14.44
N PRO A 40 -3.04 14.40 13.26
CA PRO A 40 -1.65 14.41 12.84
C PRO A 40 -1.17 15.86 12.76
N ASP A 41 -0.02 16.17 13.36
CA ASP A 41 0.60 17.49 13.23
C ASP A 41 1.04 17.72 11.77
N LEU A 42 0.23 18.49 11.05
CA LEU A 42 0.50 18.93 9.69
C LEU A 42 0.97 20.40 9.65
N SER A 43 1.44 20.95 10.77
CA SER A 43 2.15 22.22 10.76
C SER A 43 3.43 22.12 9.91
N ASN A 44 4.00 23.26 9.49
CA ASN A 44 5.29 23.24 8.80
C ASN A 44 6.42 22.61 9.65
N GLY A 45 6.28 22.61 10.98
CA GLY A 45 7.18 21.91 11.89
C GLY A 45 6.98 20.40 11.81
N GLY A 46 5.75 19.93 12.07
CA GLY A 46 5.39 18.51 12.06
C GLY A 46 5.63 17.81 10.72
N ILE A 47 5.35 18.47 9.59
CA ILE A 47 5.67 17.93 8.25
C ILE A 47 7.18 17.74 8.10
N ARG A 48 8.00 18.73 8.49
CA ARG A 48 9.46 18.64 8.37
C ARG A 48 10.03 17.55 9.26
N GLU A 49 9.56 17.46 10.50
CA GLU A 49 9.98 16.43 11.45
C GLU A 49 9.65 15.03 10.91
N ARG A 50 8.41 14.80 10.49
CA ARG A 50 7.98 13.51 9.91
C ARG A 50 8.81 13.13 8.69
N LEU A 51 9.02 14.06 7.76
CA LEU A 51 9.86 13.81 6.59
C LEU A 51 11.32 13.52 6.96
N SER A 52 11.85 14.15 8.01
CA SER A 52 13.21 13.88 8.49
C SER A 52 13.35 12.46 9.06
N THR A 53 12.36 12.00 9.83
CA THR A 53 12.32 10.62 10.35
C THR A 53 12.23 9.61 9.21
N VAL A 54 11.31 9.83 8.27
CA VAL A 54 11.16 8.94 7.10
C VAL A 54 12.43 8.95 6.24
N ARG A 55 13.14 10.08 6.16
CA ARG A 55 14.42 10.18 5.45
C ARG A 55 15.49 9.32 6.08
N ALA A 56 15.69 9.46 7.39
CA ALA A 56 16.65 8.64 8.11
C ALA A 56 16.35 7.14 7.94
N GLU A 57 15.08 6.74 7.99
CA GLU A 57 14.70 5.33 7.83
C GLU A 57 14.89 4.80 6.41
N LEU A 58 14.47 5.55 5.38
CA LEU A 58 14.69 5.13 3.99
C LEU A 58 16.17 5.05 3.65
N ASP A 59 16.98 6.01 4.10
CA ASP A 59 18.44 5.97 3.91
C ASP A 59 19.06 4.76 4.61
N ARG A 60 18.62 4.45 5.83
CA ARG A 60 19.05 3.25 6.56
C ARG A 60 18.67 1.97 5.80
N ILE A 61 17.43 1.83 5.34
CA ILE A 61 16.95 0.67 4.58
C ILE A 61 17.75 0.52 3.27
N ILE A 62 17.96 1.61 2.53
CA ILE A 62 18.73 1.59 1.28
C ILE A 62 20.15 1.09 1.54
N LYS A 63 20.80 1.61 2.58
CA LYS A 63 22.17 1.23 2.95
C LYS A 63 22.28 -0.21 3.43
N GLU A 64 21.43 -0.61 4.37
CA GLU A 64 21.55 -1.88 5.09
C GLU A 64 20.91 -3.06 4.35
N GLN A 65 19.82 -2.82 3.61
CA GLN A 65 19.00 -3.89 3.04
C GLN A 65 19.08 -3.95 1.50
N LEU A 66 19.34 -2.81 0.83
CA LEU A 66 19.31 -2.72 -0.64
C LEU A 66 20.69 -2.45 -1.29
N GLY A 67 21.75 -2.45 -0.49
CA GLY A 67 23.13 -2.35 -0.96
C GLY A 67 23.60 -0.93 -1.31
N GLY A 68 22.91 0.12 -0.84
CA GLY A 68 23.43 1.51 -0.89
C GLY A 68 23.54 2.13 -2.28
N LYS A 69 22.72 1.70 -3.25
CA LYS A 69 22.84 2.16 -4.64
C LYS A 69 22.41 3.63 -4.80
N ALA A 70 23.16 4.41 -5.57
CA ALA A 70 22.95 5.85 -5.74
C ALA A 70 21.61 6.22 -6.41
N ASP A 71 21.12 5.35 -7.30
CA ASP A 71 19.81 5.49 -7.96
C ASP A 71 18.66 5.36 -6.95
N LEU A 72 18.80 4.52 -5.91
CA LEU A 72 17.83 4.38 -4.83
C LEU A 72 17.77 5.63 -3.95
N HIS A 73 18.91 6.25 -3.62
CA HIS A 73 18.92 7.53 -2.90
C HIS A 73 18.25 8.64 -3.72
N SER A 74 18.52 8.69 -5.03
CA SER A 74 17.87 9.63 -5.95
C SER A 74 16.35 9.41 -6.04
N LEU A 75 15.90 8.15 -5.97
CA LEU A 75 14.48 7.81 -5.88
C LEU A 75 13.87 8.25 -4.55
N ALA A 76 14.58 8.03 -3.44
CA ALA A 76 14.19 8.50 -2.12
C ALA A 76 13.99 10.03 -2.10
N ASP A 77 14.93 10.80 -2.66
CA ASP A 77 14.80 12.26 -2.80
C ASP A 77 13.54 12.70 -3.54
N ARG A 78 13.16 11.98 -4.59
CA ARG A 78 11.90 12.23 -5.30
C ARG A 78 10.69 11.94 -4.41
N ILE A 79 10.69 10.81 -3.70
CA ILE A 79 9.62 10.44 -2.75
C ILE A 79 9.46 11.53 -1.68
N PHE A 80 10.54 12.11 -1.16
CA PHE A 80 10.44 13.20 -0.17
C PHE A 80 9.81 14.46 -0.73
N LYS A 81 10.24 14.88 -1.92
CA LYS A 81 9.71 16.10 -2.56
C LYS A 81 8.22 15.96 -2.86
N ASP A 82 7.84 14.81 -3.41
CA ASP A 82 6.44 14.48 -3.70
C ASP A 82 5.62 14.36 -2.41
N GLY A 83 6.21 13.76 -1.38
CA GLY A 83 5.61 13.60 -0.07
C GLY A 83 5.36 14.91 0.69
N ASP A 84 6.31 15.84 0.68
CA ASP A 84 6.11 17.20 1.24
C ASP A 84 4.95 17.90 0.56
N THR A 85 4.90 17.82 -0.77
CA THR A 85 3.80 18.40 -1.57
C THR A 85 2.47 17.76 -1.19
N ALA A 86 2.42 16.43 -1.10
CA ALA A 86 1.21 15.69 -0.74
C ALA A 86 0.73 16.01 0.69
N LEU A 87 1.62 16.07 1.67
CA LEU A 87 1.27 16.40 3.06
C LEU A 87 0.71 17.83 3.19
N ARG A 88 1.24 18.78 2.41
CA ARG A 88 0.70 20.14 2.32
C ARG A 88 -0.69 20.16 1.68
N MET A 89 -0.90 19.40 0.60
CA MET A 89 -2.23 19.27 -0.01
C MET A 89 -3.26 18.67 0.98
N ILE A 90 -2.87 17.67 1.79
CA ILE A 90 -3.75 17.13 2.84
C ILE A 90 -4.06 18.18 3.90
N ARG A 91 -3.05 18.97 4.31
CA ARG A 91 -3.20 20.08 5.26
C ARG A 91 -4.23 21.08 4.75
N ASP A 92 -4.08 21.47 3.50
CA ASP A 92 -4.87 22.51 2.83
C ASP A 92 -6.20 21.97 2.23
N GLN A 93 -6.49 20.67 2.43
CA GLN A 93 -7.68 19.96 1.95
C GLN A 93 -7.87 20.00 0.43
N ASP A 94 -6.77 20.06 -0.33
CA ASP A 94 -6.76 20.05 -1.79
C ASP A 94 -6.94 18.63 -2.36
N GLU A 95 -8.17 18.12 -2.30
CA GLU A 95 -8.56 16.81 -2.85
C GLU A 95 -8.34 16.72 -4.36
N ALA A 96 -8.61 17.81 -5.09
CA ALA A 96 -8.51 17.84 -6.54
C ALA A 96 -7.05 17.70 -6.99
N GLY A 97 -6.14 18.45 -6.34
CA GLY A 97 -4.70 18.34 -6.57
C GLY A 97 -4.16 16.94 -6.28
N LEU A 98 -4.58 16.32 -5.17
CA LEU A 98 -4.17 14.95 -4.81
C LEU A 98 -4.63 13.90 -5.83
N ARG A 99 -5.88 13.98 -6.30
CA ARG A 99 -6.46 13.02 -7.26
C ARG A 99 -5.84 13.11 -8.64
N GLN A 100 -5.40 14.29 -9.05
CA GLN A 100 -4.76 14.50 -10.36
C GLN A 100 -3.34 13.91 -10.45
N HIS A 101 -2.69 13.66 -9.31
CA HIS A 101 -1.28 13.27 -9.29
C HIS A 101 -1.07 11.93 -8.56
N THR A 102 -1.28 10.81 -9.27
CA THR A 102 -1.06 9.44 -8.74
C THR A 102 0.30 9.24 -8.08
N ARG A 103 1.33 9.92 -8.59
CA ARG A 103 2.70 9.89 -8.02
C ARG A 103 2.76 10.43 -6.58
N LEU A 104 2.00 11.48 -6.26
CA LEU A 104 1.93 12.05 -4.91
C LEU A 104 1.28 11.06 -3.93
N LEU A 105 0.27 10.31 -4.37
CA LEU A 105 -0.37 9.27 -3.55
C LEU A 105 0.59 8.12 -3.23
N SER A 106 1.40 7.70 -4.21
CA SER A 106 2.43 6.67 -3.98
C SER A 106 3.51 7.14 -3.00
N ALA A 107 3.93 8.41 -3.08
CA ALA A 107 4.89 8.99 -2.15
C ALA A 107 4.32 9.08 -0.73
N LEU A 108 3.05 9.48 -0.61
CA LEU A 108 2.35 9.58 0.67
C LEU A 108 2.17 8.20 1.33
N GLU A 109 1.81 7.17 0.56
CA GLU A 109 1.76 5.79 1.05
C GLU A 109 3.13 5.33 1.55
N THR A 110 4.21 5.71 0.86
CA THR A 110 5.57 5.38 1.29
C THR A 110 5.90 6.04 2.64
N ILE A 111 5.54 7.31 2.82
CA ILE A 111 5.73 8.05 4.09
C ILE A 111 4.97 7.38 5.23
N VAL A 112 3.69 7.05 5.02
CA VAL A 112 2.85 6.38 6.05
C VAL A 112 3.39 4.99 6.42
N ARG A 113 4.03 4.28 5.49
CA ARG A 113 4.63 2.96 5.81
C ARG A 113 5.94 3.05 6.58
N THR A 114 6.64 4.17 6.47
CA THR A 114 8.01 4.34 6.97
C THR A 114 8.11 5.24 8.19
N ASP A 115 7.01 5.86 8.61
CA ASP A 115 6.91 6.58 9.88
C ASP A 115 6.63 5.65 11.08
N GLY A 116 6.59 4.33 10.84
CA GLY A 116 6.33 3.30 11.85
C GLY A 116 4.85 3.07 12.14
N SER A 117 3.96 3.82 11.50
CA SER A 117 2.52 3.67 11.73
C SER A 117 1.94 2.39 11.13
N ARG A 118 2.44 2.01 9.95
CA ARG A 118 2.03 0.81 9.22
C ARG A 118 3.28 0.09 8.71
N PRO A 119 4.01 -0.61 9.59
CA PRO A 119 5.27 -1.21 9.20
C PRO A 119 5.07 -2.31 8.15
N SER A 120 6.01 -2.40 7.24
CA SER A 120 6.04 -3.38 6.15
C SER A 120 7.36 -4.12 6.20
N PHE A 121 7.39 -5.28 6.83
CA PHE A 121 8.60 -6.07 6.99
C PHE A 121 8.86 -6.96 5.79
N MET A 122 10.13 -7.07 5.42
CA MET A 122 10.61 -8.05 4.45
C MET A 122 10.63 -9.45 5.10
N ILE A 123 10.18 -10.46 4.36
CA ILE A 123 10.37 -11.87 4.72
C ILE A 123 11.60 -12.38 3.99
N GLN A 124 12.54 -12.96 4.73
CA GLN A 124 13.76 -13.58 4.20
C GLN A 124 13.91 -14.97 4.80
N ASN A 125 14.09 -15.98 3.94
CA ASN A 125 14.23 -17.38 4.36
C ASN A 125 13.08 -17.83 5.30
N GLY A 126 11.85 -17.41 4.99
CA GLY A 126 10.64 -17.71 5.78
C GLY A 126 10.50 -16.90 7.08
N SER A 127 11.50 -16.13 7.48
CA SER A 127 11.49 -15.35 8.73
C SER A 127 11.25 -13.86 8.46
N VAL A 128 10.53 -13.21 9.37
CA VAL A 128 10.32 -11.75 9.31
C VAL A 128 11.61 -11.03 9.72
N ASN A 129 12.16 -10.21 8.83
CA ASN A 129 13.28 -9.34 9.14
C ASN A 129 12.77 -8.07 9.85
N ILE A 130 12.79 -8.09 11.18
CA ILE A 130 12.29 -6.98 12.02
C ILE A 130 13.08 -5.67 11.79
N SER A 131 14.33 -5.74 11.31
CA SER A 131 15.13 -4.54 11.02
C SER A 131 14.77 -3.84 9.70
N SER A 132 13.97 -4.50 8.85
CA SER A 132 13.62 -3.97 7.52
C SER A 132 12.56 -2.86 7.53
N SER A 133 11.90 -2.61 8.67
CA SER A 133 10.89 -1.56 8.83
C SER A 133 10.83 -1.09 10.29
N PRO A 134 10.45 0.16 10.58
CA PRO A 134 10.33 0.64 11.95
C PRO A 134 9.29 -0.18 12.73
N VAL A 135 9.74 -0.94 13.73
CA VAL A 135 8.89 -1.96 14.35
C VAL A 135 7.72 -1.39 15.17
N GLY A 136 7.85 -0.16 15.67
CA GLY A 136 6.85 0.50 16.50
C GLY A 136 6.34 -0.40 17.63
N GLY A 137 5.04 -0.35 17.90
CA GLY A 137 4.37 -1.22 18.88
C GLY A 137 4.17 -2.68 18.45
N TRP A 138 4.56 -3.05 17.22
CA TRP A 138 4.26 -4.37 16.63
C TRP A 138 5.23 -5.47 17.06
N LYS A 139 6.35 -5.13 17.72
CA LYS A 139 7.44 -6.06 18.02
C LYS A 139 6.96 -7.31 18.75
N ASN A 140 6.22 -7.13 19.83
CA ASN A 140 5.77 -8.25 20.67
C ASN A 140 4.81 -9.16 19.91
N SER A 141 3.88 -8.58 19.14
CA SER A 141 2.93 -9.35 18.34
C SER A 141 3.62 -10.16 17.25
N ILE A 142 4.61 -9.56 16.56
CA ILE A 142 5.39 -10.25 15.51
C ILE A 142 6.19 -11.41 16.11
N VAL A 143 6.89 -11.17 17.21
CA VAL A 143 7.69 -12.21 17.88
C VAL A 143 6.79 -13.34 18.39
N ALA A 144 5.67 -13.01 19.03
CA ALA A 144 4.72 -14.01 19.53
C ALA A 144 4.06 -14.83 18.40
N SER A 145 3.99 -14.29 17.19
CA SER A 145 3.32 -14.92 16.04
C SER A 145 4.30 -15.52 15.02
N ALA A 146 5.58 -15.66 15.35
CA ALA A 146 6.63 -16.02 14.39
C ALA A 146 6.31 -17.32 13.61
N ASP A 147 5.89 -18.38 14.30
CA ASP A 147 5.55 -19.66 13.67
C ASP A 147 4.29 -19.55 12.80
N LEU A 148 3.29 -18.78 13.24
CA LEU A 148 2.09 -18.52 12.46
C LEU A 148 2.42 -17.75 11.17
N LEU A 149 3.30 -16.76 11.26
CA LEU A 149 3.75 -15.96 10.12
C LEU A 149 4.59 -16.80 9.14
N PHE A 150 5.44 -17.71 9.64
CA PHE A 150 6.18 -18.65 8.81
C PHE A 150 5.23 -19.55 8.00
N ASN A 151 4.27 -20.17 8.69
CA ASN A 151 3.30 -21.07 8.05
C ASN A 151 2.39 -20.32 7.06
N ALA A 152 1.90 -19.13 7.45
CA ALA A 152 1.11 -18.29 6.57
C ALA A 152 1.90 -17.87 5.33
N GLY A 153 3.18 -17.50 5.50
CA GLY A 153 4.08 -17.11 4.42
C GLY A 153 4.23 -18.18 3.34
N ALA A 154 4.24 -19.46 3.71
CA ALA A 154 4.29 -20.58 2.77
C ALA A 154 3.03 -20.67 1.87
N CYS A 155 1.90 -20.10 2.31
CA CYS A 155 0.66 -20.04 1.54
C CYS A 155 0.51 -18.75 0.72
N VAL A 156 1.47 -17.81 0.80
CA VAL A 156 1.44 -16.54 0.06
C VAL A 156 2.28 -16.63 -1.20
N GLY A 157 1.69 -16.26 -2.34
CA GLY A 157 2.36 -16.25 -3.64
C GLY A 157 2.23 -14.91 -4.36
N ARG A 158 3.21 -14.62 -5.24
CA ARG A 158 3.12 -13.50 -6.19
C ARG A 158 2.31 -13.93 -7.41
N ILE A 159 1.46 -13.04 -7.91
CA ILE A 159 0.70 -13.24 -9.14
C ILE A 159 1.49 -12.58 -10.27
N ASP A 160 2.18 -13.40 -11.05
CA ASP A 160 3.02 -12.97 -12.15
C ASP A 160 2.23 -12.70 -13.42
N VAL A 161 2.52 -11.58 -14.05
CA VAL A 161 1.84 -11.08 -15.25
C VAL A 161 2.92 -10.54 -16.18
N PRO A 162 3.55 -11.42 -16.99
CA PRO A 162 4.79 -11.11 -17.71
C PRO A 162 4.67 -9.92 -18.67
N PHE A 163 3.47 -9.61 -19.14
CA PHE A 163 3.17 -8.52 -20.07
C PHE A 163 2.90 -7.17 -19.39
N THR A 164 3.04 -7.09 -18.06
CA THR A 164 3.06 -5.82 -17.34
C THR A 164 4.49 -5.30 -17.22
N VAL A 165 4.66 -3.97 -17.12
CA VAL A 165 5.97 -3.32 -16.97
C VAL A 165 6.75 -3.87 -15.76
N GLN A 166 6.03 -4.28 -14.71
CA GLN A 166 6.62 -4.78 -13.48
C GLN A 166 6.74 -6.31 -13.45
N GLY A 167 6.14 -7.02 -14.42
CA GLY A 167 6.12 -8.49 -14.47
C GLY A 167 5.22 -9.16 -13.43
N PHE A 168 4.55 -8.40 -12.56
CA PHE A 168 3.61 -8.90 -11.54
C PHE A 168 2.41 -7.95 -11.40
N ALA A 169 1.27 -8.49 -10.95
CA ALA A 169 0.05 -7.70 -10.71
C ALA A 169 -0.39 -7.67 -9.25
N GLY A 170 0.12 -8.55 -8.40
CA GLY A 170 -0.20 -8.56 -6.98
C GLY A 170 0.22 -9.83 -6.25
N THR A 171 -0.52 -10.13 -5.19
CA THR A 171 -0.29 -11.25 -4.27
C THR A 171 -1.58 -12.05 -4.12
N GLY A 172 -1.45 -13.35 -3.87
CA GLY A 172 -2.57 -14.23 -3.55
C GLY A 172 -2.24 -15.17 -2.38
N PHE A 173 -3.29 -15.72 -1.79
CA PHE A 173 -3.23 -16.71 -0.70
C PHE A 173 -3.84 -18.02 -1.17
N LEU A 174 -3.12 -19.12 -1.01
CA LEU A 174 -3.66 -20.46 -1.23
C LEU A 174 -4.57 -20.82 -0.04
N ILE A 175 -5.86 -21.04 -0.29
CA ILE A 175 -6.84 -21.38 0.76
C ILE A 175 -7.34 -22.83 0.67
N ALA A 176 -7.17 -23.46 -0.49
CA ALA A 176 -7.42 -24.87 -0.73
C ALA A 176 -6.57 -25.30 -1.93
N GLU A 177 -6.52 -26.61 -2.20
CA GLU A 177 -5.86 -27.13 -3.40
C GLU A 177 -6.44 -26.46 -4.65
N ASN A 178 -5.55 -25.88 -5.47
CA ASN A 178 -5.91 -25.16 -6.69
C ASN A 178 -6.84 -23.94 -6.50
N LEU A 179 -6.96 -23.38 -5.28
CA LEU A 179 -7.80 -22.21 -5.01
C LEU A 179 -7.01 -21.08 -4.34
N ILE A 180 -6.87 -19.98 -5.09
CA ILE A 180 -6.18 -18.77 -4.64
C ILE A 180 -7.20 -17.65 -4.42
N VAL A 181 -7.10 -16.98 -3.27
CA VAL A 181 -7.81 -15.72 -3.00
C VAL A 181 -6.87 -14.54 -3.27
N THR A 182 -7.38 -13.52 -3.94
CA THR A 182 -6.67 -12.25 -4.18
C THR A 182 -7.65 -11.08 -4.17
N ASN A 183 -7.11 -9.86 -4.24
CA ASN A 183 -7.93 -8.66 -4.35
C ASN A 183 -8.59 -8.57 -5.74
N ARG A 184 -9.86 -8.16 -5.77
CA ARG A 184 -10.62 -7.96 -7.02
C ARG A 184 -9.88 -7.09 -8.04
N HIS A 185 -9.19 -6.04 -7.58
CA HIS A 185 -8.48 -5.12 -8.48
C HIS A 185 -7.32 -5.79 -9.22
N VAL A 186 -6.71 -6.84 -8.65
CA VAL A 186 -5.65 -7.62 -9.31
C VAL A 186 -6.24 -8.34 -10.53
N LEU A 187 -7.40 -8.98 -10.36
CA LEU A 187 -8.12 -9.65 -11.45
C LEU A 187 -8.67 -8.65 -12.47
N GLN A 188 -9.15 -7.49 -12.04
CA GLN A 188 -9.60 -6.45 -12.98
C GLN A 188 -8.44 -5.93 -13.84
N GLY A 189 -7.26 -5.75 -13.27
CA GLY A 189 -6.05 -5.36 -14.01
C GLY A 189 -5.63 -6.38 -15.08
N LEU A 190 -5.89 -7.67 -14.82
CA LEU A 190 -5.68 -8.75 -15.79
C LEU A 190 -6.71 -8.74 -16.91
N LEU A 191 -8.00 -8.56 -16.58
CA LEU A 191 -9.11 -8.68 -17.53
C LEU A 191 -9.28 -7.46 -18.44
N TRP A 192 -8.78 -6.28 -18.06
CA TRP A 192 -8.96 -5.06 -18.87
C TRP A 192 -8.00 -4.96 -20.07
N LYS A 193 -7.00 -5.84 -20.15
CA LYS A 193 -6.07 -5.92 -21.28
C LYS A 193 -6.36 -7.12 -22.18
N SER A 194 -7.51 -7.10 -22.85
CA SER A 194 -7.67 -7.82 -24.12
C SER A 194 -8.80 -7.24 -24.99
N PRO A 195 -8.43 -6.42 -25.98
CA PRO A 195 -9.19 -6.37 -27.23
C PRO A 195 -8.26 -6.56 -28.43
N THR A 196 -7.60 -7.72 -28.57
CA THR A 196 -6.89 -8.05 -29.82
C THR A 196 -6.89 -9.51 -30.26
N GLU A 197 -7.62 -10.41 -29.60
CA GLU A 197 -7.90 -11.74 -30.18
C GLU A 197 -9.36 -12.14 -29.94
N ARG A 198 -10.28 -11.55 -30.71
CA ARG A 198 -11.52 -12.25 -31.06
C ARG A 198 -11.19 -13.33 -32.11
N GLY A 199 -10.39 -14.30 -31.69
CA GLY A 199 -10.25 -15.58 -32.37
C GLY A 199 -11.46 -16.43 -32.03
N ASN A 200 -12.43 -16.42 -32.94
CA ASN A 200 -13.51 -17.38 -33.13
C ASN A 200 -13.66 -18.49 -32.04
N CYS A 201 -14.36 -18.18 -30.94
CA CYS A 201 -14.82 -19.19 -29.99
C CYS A 201 -16.02 -19.91 -30.62
N ARG A 202 -15.74 -20.91 -31.46
CA ARG A 202 -16.74 -21.90 -31.86
C ARG A 202 -17.08 -22.73 -30.63
N GLN A 203 -18.31 -22.61 -30.14
CA GLN A 203 -18.90 -23.60 -29.23
C GLN A 203 -18.79 -24.98 -29.89
N VAL A 204 -18.02 -25.87 -29.28
CA VAL A 204 -18.16 -27.31 -29.52
C VAL A 204 -18.88 -27.84 -28.29
N TYR A 205 -20.20 -28.01 -28.43
CA TYR A 205 -20.96 -28.87 -27.53
C TYR A 205 -20.64 -30.32 -27.89
N GLY A 206 -20.17 -31.08 -26.91
CA GLY A 206 -20.15 -32.54 -26.88
C GLY A 206 -20.78 -32.99 -25.58
#